data_AF-A0A2N5ZBF5-F1
#
_entry.id   AF-A0A2N5ZBF5-F1
#
_cell.length_a   1.000
_cell.length_b   1.000
_cell.length_c   1.000
_cell.angle_alpha   90.00
_cell.angle_beta   90.00
_cell.angle_gamma   90.00
#
_symmetry.space_group_name_H-M   'P 1'
#
loop_
_entity.id
_entity.type
_entity.pdbx_description
1 polymer ?
#
loop_
_entity_poly.entity_id
_entity_poly.type
_entity_poly.pdbx_seq_one_letter_code
_entity_poly.pdbx_strand_id
1 'polypeptide(L)' 'MNIIGQMAGNVWQVLNDDGQQQYKQVKEKVLETFKETPMKEQRFAMAIGWLAREEKLNFVEQGKGKRYRLFLELK' A
#
# COMPACT_ATOMS: atom_id res chain seq x y z
N MET A 1 -6.37 7.58 18.17
CA MET A 1 -5.27 7.15 17.28
C MET A 1 -5.84 6.95 15.88
N ASN A 2 -5.28 7.58 14.85
CA ASN A 2 -5.83 7.50 13.49
C ASN A 2 -5.41 6.19 12.82
N ILE A 3 -6.35 5.28 12.62
CA ILE A 3 -6.14 3.96 11.99
C ILE A 3 -5.59 4.05 10.57
N ILE A 4 -5.96 5.09 9.81
CA ILE A 4 -5.46 5.32 8.45
C ILE A 4 -3.97 5.66 8.51
N GLY A 5 -3.56 6.49 9.48
CA GLY A 5 -2.15 6.82 9.71
C GLY A 5 -1.33 5.60 10.14
N GLN A 6 -1.88 4.74 11.00
CA GLN A 6 -1.22 3.48 11.37
C GLN A 6 -1.05 2.54 10.18
N MET A 7 -2.10 2.40 9.37
CA MET A 7 -2.07 1.57 8.17
C MET A 7 -1.13 2.14 7.10
N ALA A 8 -1.04 3.47 6.97
CA ALA A 8 -0.07 4.15 6.12
C ALA A 8 1.37 3.91 6.59
N GLY A 9 1.62 3.98 7.90
CA GLY A 9 2.92 3.62 8.48
C GLY A 9 3.30 2.17 8.18
N ASN A 10 2.34 1.24 8.28
CA ASN A 10 2.58 -0.16 7.96
C ASN A 10 2.85 -0.39 6.46
N VAL A 11 2.11 0.27 5.56
CA VAL A 11 2.40 0.27 4.11
C VAL A 11 3.82 0.75 3.85
N TRP A 12 4.19 1.88 4.46
CA TRP A 12 5.52 2.46 4.30
C TRP A 12 6.60 1.49 4.80
N GLN A 13 6.40 0.87 5.96
CA GLN A 13 7.35 -0.10 6.51
C GLN A 13 7.51 -1.34 5.62
N VAL A 14 6.41 -1.90 5.09
CA VAL A 14 6.48 -3.02 4.14
C VAL A 14 7.31 -2.66 2.90
N LEU A 15 7.13 -1.47 2.34
CA LEU A 15 7.89 -1.02 1.18
C LEU A 15 9.34 -0.64 1.52
N ASN A 16 9.60 -0.15 2.73
CA ASN A 16 10.95 0.15 3.20
C ASN A 16 11.77 -1.13 3.40
N ASP A 17 11.15 -2.18 3.92
CA ASP A 17 11.83 -3.43 4.24
C ASP A 17 12.00 -4.33 3.00
N ASP A 18 10.98 -4.40 2.14
CA ASP A 18 10.96 -5.30 0.97
C ASP A 18 11.25 -4.60 -0.38
N GLY A 19 11.42 -3.27 -0.38
CA GLY A 19 11.57 -2.46 -1.58
C GLY A 19 10.30 -2.37 -2.43
N GLN A 20 10.47 -2.17 -3.74
CA GLN A 20 9.36 -2.12 -4.69
C GLN A 20 8.56 -3.44 -4.66
N GLN A 21 7.26 -3.37 -4.40
CA GLN A 21 6.39 -4.53 -4.31
C GLN A 21 5.12 -4.36 -5.15
N GLN A 22 4.50 -5.46 -5.57
CA GLN A 22 3.23 -5.39 -6.28
C GLN A 22 2.13 -4.89 -5.32
N TYR A 23 1.25 -4.00 -5.79
CA TYR A 23 0.13 -3.46 -5.00
C TYR A 23 -0.67 -4.56 -4.28
N LYS A 24 -0.92 -5.68 -4.97
CA LYS A 24 -1.63 -6.83 -4.41
C LYS A 24 -0.90 -7.45 -3.21
N GLN A 25 0.42 -7.61 -3.30
CA GLN A 25 1.24 -8.19 -2.23
C GLN A 25 1.29 -7.28 -1.01
N VAL A 26 1.46 -5.96 -1.21
CA VAL A 26 1.42 -4.98 -0.12
C VAL A 26 0.05 -4.98 0.55
N LYS A 27 -1.04 -4.99 -0.25
CA LYS A 27 -2.41 -5.09 0.27
C LYS A 27 -2.57 -6.33 1.15
N GLU A 28 -2.16 -7.51 0.69
CA GLU A 28 -2.29 -8.75 1.46
C GLU A 28 -1.53 -8.69 2.80
N LYS A 29 -0.26 -8.27 2.80
CA LYS A 29 0.57 -8.13 4.01
C LYS A 29 -0.04 -7.16 5.03
N VAL A 30 -0.49 -6.01 4.56
CA VAL A 30 -1.06 -4.97 5.44
C VAL A 30 -2.43 -5.44 5.95
N LEU A 31 -3.30 -5.96 5.09
CA LEU A 31 -4.64 -6.39 5.52
C LEU A 31 -4.63 -7.58 6.49
N GLU A 32 -3.62 -8.45 6.44
CA GLU A 32 -3.43 -9.50 7.46
C GLU A 32 -3.13 -8.89 8.82
N THR A 33 -2.25 -7.88 8.87
CA THR A 33 -1.94 -7.13 10.11
C THR A 33 -3.18 -6.45 10.70
N PHE A 34 -4.09 -5.97 9.85
CA PHE A 34 -5.31 -5.26 10.25
C PHE A 34 -6.59 -6.10 10.07
N LYS A 35 -6.51 -7.43 10.16
CA LYS A 35 -7.60 -8.32 9.75
C LYS A 35 -8.93 -8.11 10.48
N GLU A 36 -8.87 -7.75 11.76
CA GLU A 36 -10.03 -7.45 12.62
C GLU A 36 -10.55 -6.01 12.44
N THR A 37 -9.90 -5.20 11.61
CA THR A 37 -10.30 -3.80 11.40
C THR A 37 -11.52 -3.73 10.48
N PRO A 38 -12.62 -3.08 10.90
CA PRO A 38 -13.77 -2.85 10.03
C PRO A 38 -13.36 -2.01 8.83
N MET A 39 -13.91 -2.32 7.65
CA MET A 39 -13.64 -1.55 6.43
C MET A 39 -12.14 -1.49 6.06
N LYS A 40 -11.35 -2.51 6.44
CA LYS A 40 -9.89 -2.55 6.24
C LYS A 40 -9.45 -2.27 4.79
N GLU A 41 -10.21 -2.71 3.80
CA GLU A 41 -9.89 -2.45 2.39
C GLU A 41 -10.03 -0.97 2.01
N GLN A 42 -11.09 -0.31 2.47
CA GLN A 42 -11.31 1.12 2.23
C GLN A 42 -10.29 1.95 3.00
N ARG A 43 -9.96 1.53 4.22
CA ARG A 43 -8.91 2.14 5.03
C ARG A 43 -7.53 1.98 4.40
N PHE A 44 -7.25 0.85 3.76
CA PHE A 44 -6.02 0.64 3.00
C PHE A 44 -5.94 1.60 1.81
N ALA A 45 -7.02 1.76 1.05
CA ALA A 45 -7.07 2.74 -0.03
C ALA A 45 -6.82 4.18 0.48
N MET A 46 -7.42 4.54 1.63
CA MET A 46 -7.16 5.83 2.28
C MET A 46 -5.71 5.98 2.77
N ALA A 47 -5.09 4.90 3.25
CA ALA A 47 -3.69 4.89 3.69
C ALA A 47 -2.73 5.09 2.52
N ILE A 48 -2.99 4.44 1.37
CA ILE A 48 -2.26 4.68 0.12
C ILE A 48 -2.41 6.14 -0.31
N GLY A 49 -3.63 6.67 -0.29
CA GLY A 49 -3.90 8.08 -0.60
C GLY A 49 -3.20 9.05 0.35
N TRP A 50 -3.07 8.70 1.63
CA TRP A 50 -2.32 9.49 2.61
C TRP A 50 -0.84 9.58 2.23
N LEU A 51 -0.20 8.46 1.91
CA LEU A 51 1.21 8.43 1.50
C LEU A 51 1.43 9.14 0.16
N ALA A 52 0.50 8.99 -0.79
CA ALA A 52 0.54 9.71 -2.06
C ALA A 52 0.42 11.23 -1.87
N ARG A 53 -0.44 11.67 -0.94
CA ARG A 53 -0.58 13.10 -0.58
C ARG A 53 0.72 13.69 -0.04
N GLU A 54 1.49 12.89 0.69
CA GLU A 54 2.79 13.29 1.25
C GLU A 54 3.97 13.07 0.28
N GLU A 55 3.69 12.73 -0.98
CA GLU A 55 4.69 12.40 -2.00
C GLU A 55 5.65 11.27 -1.60
N LYS A 56 5.23 10.36 -0.72
CA LYS A 56 6.09 9.25 -0.22
C LYS A 56 6.03 7.99 -1.08
N LEU A 57 5.21 7.99 -2.13
CA LEU A 57 4.84 6.76 -2.84
C LEU A 57 4.76 7.02 -4.35
N ASN A 58 5.47 6.21 -5.12
CA ASN A 58 5.42 6.15 -6.58
C ASN A 58 4.60 4.94 -7.04
N PHE A 59 3.80 5.15 -8.09
CA PHE A 59 3.00 4.11 -8.73
C PHE A 59 3.68 3.69 -10.04
N VAL A 60 4.15 2.45 -10.09
CA VAL A 60 4.89 1.93 -11.24
C VAL A 60 4.03 0.90 -11.97
N GLU A 61 3.60 1.24 -13.16
CA GLU A 61 2.86 0.34 -14.04
C GLU A 61 3.85 -0.51 -14.85
N GLN A 62 3.79 -1.84 -14.72
CA GLN A 62 4.64 -2.74 -15.50
C GLN A 62 3.80 -3.75 -16.28
N GLY A 63 4.22 -4.03 -17.51
CA GLY A 63 3.61 -5.01 -18.40
C GLY A 63 2.75 -4.41 -19.51
N LYS A 64 2.31 -5.26 -20.45
CA LYS A 64 1.43 -4.89 -21.57
C LYS A 64 0.32 -5.93 -21.71
N GLY A 65 -0.88 -5.48 -22.10
CA GLY A 65 -2.05 -6.35 -22.31
C GLY A 65 -2.46 -7.13 -21.05
N LYS A 66 -2.63 -8.45 -21.17
CA LYS A 66 -3.08 -9.34 -20.07
C LYS A 66 -2.11 -9.45 -18.89
N ARG A 67 -0.89 -8.90 -18.97
CA ARG A 67 0.14 -8.97 -17.91
C ARG A 67 0.38 -7.63 -17.20
N TYR A 68 -0.52 -6.67 -17.35
CA TYR A 68 -0.44 -5.40 -16.63
C TYR A 68 -0.49 -5.62 -15.11
N ARG A 69 0.47 -5.01 -14.39
CA ARG A 69 0.57 -5.05 -12.93
C ARG A 69 0.96 -3.68 -12.40
N LEU A 70 0.34 -3.30 -11.29
CA LEU A 70 0.66 -2.11 -10.53
C LEU A 70 1.64 -2.45 -9.40
N PHE A 71 2.73 -1.70 -9.33
CA PHE A 71 3.73 -1.75 -8.27
C PHE A 71 3.74 -0.45 -7.48
N LEU A 72 4.15 -0.57 -6.23
CA LEU A 72 4.32 0.52 -5.28
C LEU A 72 5.81 0.59 -4.93
N GLU A 73 6.34 1.80 -4.93
CA GLU A 73 7.73 2.10 -4.57
C GLU A 73 7.73 3.33 -3.66
N LEU A 74 8.65 3.39 -2.70
CA LEU A 74 8.86 4.62 -1.94
C LEU A 74 9.61 5.64 -2.79
N LYS A 75 9.28 6.92 -2.61
CA LYS A 75 9.99 8.02 -3.26
C LYS A 75 11.23 8.43 -2.48
#